data_AF-A0A2T4JFP4-F1
#
_entry.id   AF-A0A2T4JFP4-F1
#
_cell.length_a   1.000
_cell.length_b   1.000
_cell.length_c   1.000
_cell.angle_alpha   90.00
_cell.angle_beta   90.00
_cell.angle_gamma   90.00
#
_symmetry.space_group_name_H-M   'P 1'
#
loop_
_entity.id
_entity.type
_entity.pdbx_description
1 polymer ?
#
loop_
_entity_poly.entity_id
_entity_poly.type
_entity_poly.pdbx_seq_one_letter_code
_entity_poly.pdbx_strand_id
1 'polypeptide(L)'
;MPEPIRTFRHFRDVPDSAWRWGNFSPAEIACRGTGQLKLHPEALDKLQALRDRLGKPLIVRSAYRSPEHNRAVGGAKASKHMDGTAFDIAMANHDPAAFEATARAVGFLGFGYYPRSGFMHIDLGPARTWGERFPVRAVPFALEVPAARETLAESRTMKGAGAAGVATVGAAGVEVAQGVLAEAQGAVLPLIPYLDSLRWIFIALALAGIAVAIWARVDDWRRGMQ
;
A
#
# COMPACT_ATOMS: atom_id res chain seq x y z
N MET A 1 -12.59 -25.25 23.59
CA MET A 1 -11.28 -25.71 23.06
C MET A 1 -10.81 -24.69 22.03
N PRO A 2 -9.52 -24.37 21.93
CA PRO A 2 -9.02 -23.50 20.87
C PRO A 2 -9.33 -24.12 19.50
N GLU A 3 -9.79 -23.30 18.57
CA GLU A 3 -10.09 -23.73 17.20
C GLU A 3 -8.79 -24.21 16.50
N PRO A 4 -8.83 -25.32 15.73
CA PRO A 4 -7.63 -25.88 15.12
C PRO A 4 -7.02 -24.98 14.05
N ILE A 5 -5.69 -24.97 14.00
CA ILE A 5 -4.92 -24.34 12.91
C ILE A 5 -5.10 -25.17 11.64
N ARG A 6 -5.44 -24.51 10.54
CA ARG A 6 -5.67 -25.15 9.23
C ARG A 6 -4.70 -24.58 8.20
N THR A 7 -4.19 -25.43 7.30
CA THR A 7 -3.35 -24.99 6.18
C THR A 7 -4.05 -25.32 4.87
N PHE A 8 -4.16 -24.32 4.00
CA PHE A 8 -4.77 -24.41 2.68
C PHE A 8 -3.69 -24.25 1.62
N ARG A 9 -3.82 -25.02 0.52
CA ARG A 9 -2.88 -24.97 -0.61
C ARG A 9 -2.95 -23.62 -1.32
N HIS A 10 -4.14 -23.04 -1.39
CA HIS A 10 -4.35 -21.70 -1.91
C HIS A 10 -5.42 -20.97 -1.09
N PHE A 11 -5.33 -19.65 -0.98
CA PHE A 11 -6.30 -18.83 -0.23
C PHE A 11 -7.72 -18.89 -0.78
N ARG A 12 -7.87 -19.26 -2.05
CA ARG A 12 -9.17 -19.49 -2.71
C ARG A 12 -9.86 -20.77 -2.23
N ASP A 13 -9.12 -21.68 -1.58
CA ASP A 13 -9.65 -22.93 -1.05
C ASP A 13 -10.24 -22.74 0.36
N VAL A 14 -10.16 -21.53 0.92
CA VAL A 14 -10.73 -21.20 2.22
C VAL A 14 -12.25 -21.05 2.04
N PRO A 15 -13.07 -21.89 2.69
CA PRO A 15 -14.52 -21.77 2.58
C PRO A 15 -14.98 -20.51 3.34
N ASP A 16 -15.98 -19.81 2.81
CA ASP A 16 -16.51 -18.59 3.42
C ASP A 16 -16.96 -18.81 4.88
N SER A 17 -17.51 -19.99 5.18
CA SER A 17 -17.93 -20.37 6.54
C SER A 17 -16.78 -20.49 7.54
N ALA A 18 -15.53 -20.61 7.08
CA ALA A 18 -14.35 -20.63 7.94
C ALA A 18 -13.76 -19.23 8.19
N TRP A 19 -14.23 -18.19 7.50
CA TRP A 19 -13.64 -16.86 7.54
C TRP A 19 -14.54 -15.85 8.27
N ARG A 20 -14.16 -15.48 9.50
CA ARG A 20 -14.94 -14.56 10.35
C ARG A 20 -14.35 -13.14 10.48
N TRP A 21 -13.13 -12.92 10.01
CA TRP A 21 -12.41 -11.65 10.20
C TRP A 21 -12.79 -10.65 9.12
N GLY A 22 -13.93 -9.96 9.30
CA GLY A 22 -14.54 -9.11 8.27
C GLY A 22 -13.68 -7.94 7.79
N ASN A 23 -12.61 -7.60 8.51
CA ASN A 23 -11.68 -6.55 8.14
C ASN A 23 -10.53 -7.02 7.21
N PHE A 24 -10.42 -8.33 6.97
CA PHE A 24 -9.36 -8.93 6.18
C PHE A 24 -9.94 -9.93 5.20
N SER A 25 -9.26 -10.12 4.08
CA SER A 25 -9.54 -11.20 3.14
C SER A 25 -8.52 -12.34 3.31
N PRO A 26 -8.86 -13.58 2.91
CA PRO A 26 -7.89 -14.66 2.84
C PRO A 26 -6.65 -14.30 2.01
N ALA A 27 -6.82 -13.55 0.92
CA ALA A 27 -5.73 -13.14 0.04
C ALA A 27 -4.71 -12.24 0.74
N GLU A 28 -5.15 -11.33 1.62
CA GLU A 28 -4.24 -10.44 2.39
C GLU A 28 -3.38 -11.20 3.40
N ILE A 29 -3.88 -12.33 3.91
CA ILE A 29 -3.22 -13.16 4.92
C ILE A 29 -2.35 -14.26 4.29
N ALA A 30 -2.61 -14.59 3.03
CA ALA A 30 -1.90 -15.62 2.31
C ALA A 30 -0.42 -15.28 2.05
N CYS A 31 0.35 -16.33 1.80
CA CYS A 31 1.73 -16.22 1.36
C CYS A 31 1.79 -15.60 -0.03
N ARG A 32 2.41 -14.41 -0.13
CA ARG A 32 2.54 -13.68 -1.41
C ARG A 32 3.31 -14.44 -2.49
N GLY A 33 4.23 -15.33 -2.10
CA GLY A 33 4.99 -16.13 -3.07
C GLY A 33 4.20 -17.31 -3.65
N THR A 34 3.24 -17.87 -2.93
CA THR A 34 2.69 -19.20 -3.26
C THR A 34 1.17 -19.28 -3.21
N GLY A 35 0.50 -18.26 -2.67
CA GLY A 35 -0.94 -18.26 -2.41
C GLY A 35 -1.38 -19.17 -1.27
N GLN A 36 -0.49 -19.99 -0.69
CA GLN A 36 -0.81 -20.84 0.46
C GLN A 36 -1.24 -20.00 1.67
N LEU A 37 -2.12 -20.54 2.50
CA LEU A 37 -2.60 -19.85 3.71
C LEU A 37 -2.54 -20.79 4.91
N LYS A 38 -1.93 -20.35 6.00
CA LYS A 38 -2.05 -21.00 7.31
C LYS A 38 -2.99 -20.16 8.17
N LEU A 39 -4.20 -20.67 8.37
CA LEU A 39 -5.26 -20.07 9.16
C LEU A 39 -4.98 -20.37 10.64
N HIS A 40 -4.52 -19.34 11.36
CA HIS A 40 -4.30 -19.41 12.80
C HIS A 40 -5.36 -18.54 13.51
N PRO A 41 -6.42 -19.14 14.07
CA PRO A 41 -7.57 -18.39 14.55
C PRO A 41 -7.22 -17.32 15.59
N GLU A 42 -6.41 -17.66 16.59
CA GLU A 42 -6.00 -16.71 17.64
C GLU A 42 -5.21 -15.51 17.11
N ALA A 43 -4.33 -15.71 16.13
CA ALA A 43 -3.52 -14.64 15.57
C ALA A 43 -4.38 -13.67 14.76
N LEU A 44 -5.35 -14.20 14.02
CA LEU A 44 -6.29 -13.38 13.28
C LEU A 44 -7.31 -12.68 14.19
N ASP A 45 -7.73 -13.30 15.29
CA ASP A 45 -8.57 -12.62 16.30
C ASP A 45 -7.84 -11.41 16.90
N LYS A 46 -6.55 -11.53 17.20
CA LYS A 46 -5.72 -10.42 17.67
C LYS A 46 -5.51 -9.35 16.59
N LEU A 47 -5.29 -9.75 15.34
CA LEU A 47 -5.15 -8.81 14.23
C LEU A 47 -6.45 -8.03 13.95
N GLN A 48 -7.60 -8.70 14.03
CA GLN A 48 -8.93 -8.09 13.96
C GLN A 48 -9.14 -7.09 15.08
N ALA A 49 -8.89 -7.49 16.34
CA ALA A 49 -8.99 -6.58 17.48
C ALA A 49 -8.03 -5.37 17.36
N LEU A 50 -6.83 -5.56 16.80
CA LEU A 50 -5.89 -4.46 16.53
C LEU A 50 -6.50 -3.45 15.55
N ARG A 51 -7.03 -3.93 14.43
CA ARG A 51 -7.66 -3.07 13.42
C ARG A 51 -8.88 -2.34 13.98
N ASP A 52 -9.73 -3.03 14.73
CA ASP A 52 -10.92 -2.46 15.35
C ASP A 52 -10.55 -1.34 16.35
N ARG A 53 -9.52 -1.55 17.18
CA ARG A 53 -9.06 -0.54 18.15
C ARG A 53 -8.38 0.67 17.51
N LEU A 54 -7.64 0.47 16.43
CA LEU A 54 -6.99 1.57 15.71
C LEU A 54 -7.98 2.41 14.90
N GLY A 55 -9.16 1.85 14.56
CA GLY A 55 -10.19 2.54 13.78
C GLY A 55 -9.72 2.91 12.37
N LYS A 56 -8.64 2.30 11.87
CA LYS A 56 -8.01 2.59 10.57
C LYS A 56 -7.56 1.29 9.90
N PRO A 57 -7.57 1.22 8.55
CA PRO A 57 -7.12 0.02 7.83
C PRO A 57 -5.68 -0.39 8.19
N LEU A 58 -5.42 -1.69 8.29
CA LEU A 58 -4.06 -2.22 8.40
C LEU A 58 -3.57 -2.61 7.01
N ILE A 59 -2.46 -2.01 6.56
CA ILE A 59 -1.84 -2.35 5.29
C ILE A 59 -0.89 -3.55 5.51
N VAL A 60 -1.40 -4.77 5.29
CA VAL A 60 -0.65 -6.01 5.50
C VAL A 60 0.35 -6.24 4.36
N ARG A 61 1.65 -6.12 4.66
CA ARG A 61 2.73 -6.39 3.70
C ARG A 61 3.10 -7.85 3.63
N SER A 62 3.06 -8.56 4.75
CA SER A 62 3.33 -9.99 4.83
C SER A 62 2.60 -10.58 6.02
N ALA A 63 2.05 -11.78 5.87
CA ALA A 63 1.37 -12.52 6.92
C ALA A 63 1.93 -13.94 6.95
N TYR A 64 1.21 -14.95 6.49
CA TYR A 64 1.82 -16.28 6.36
C TYR A 64 2.94 -16.29 5.31
N ARG A 65 4.04 -17.02 5.58
CA ARG A 65 5.05 -17.36 4.57
C ARG A 65 5.22 -18.87 4.52
N SER A 66 5.07 -19.46 3.33
CA SER A 66 5.46 -20.86 3.14
C SER A 66 6.97 -21.03 3.37
N PRO A 67 7.44 -22.23 3.75
CA PRO A 67 8.87 -22.46 3.99
C PRO A 67 9.76 -22.11 2.78
N GLU A 68 9.30 -22.39 1.56
CA GLU A 68 10.01 -22.03 0.33
C GLU A 68 10.11 -20.52 0.13
N HIS A 69 9.00 -19.79 0.32
CA HIS A 69 9.00 -18.34 0.17
C HIS A 69 9.83 -17.69 1.28
N ASN A 70 9.74 -18.19 2.52
CA ASN A 70 10.56 -17.71 3.63
C ASN A 70 12.06 -17.87 3.34
N ARG A 71 12.50 -19.01 2.78
CA ARG A 71 13.89 -19.19 2.35
C ARG A 71 14.28 -18.23 1.22
N ALA A 72 13.43 -18.08 0.22
CA ALA A 72 13.69 -17.22 -0.95
C ALA A 72 13.90 -15.75 -0.57
N VAL A 73 13.20 -15.26 0.47
CA VAL A 73 13.36 -13.88 0.99
C VAL A 73 14.40 -13.75 2.11
N GLY A 74 15.18 -14.80 2.38
CA GLY A 74 16.20 -14.78 3.44
C GLY A 74 15.63 -14.73 4.87
N GLY A 75 14.41 -15.23 5.07
CA GLY A 75 13.76 -15.26 6.37
C GLY A 75 14.42 -16.23 7.37
N ALA A 76 14.25 -15.94 8.66
CA ALA A 76 14.79 -16.78 9.74
C ALA A 76 14.24 -18.22 9.68
N LYS A 77 15.05 -19.20 10.12
CA LYS A 77 14.67 -20.63 10.13
C LYS A 77 13.44 -20.91 11.00
N ALA A 78 13.31 -20.21 12.13
CA ALA A 78 12.18 -20.28 13.05
C ALA A 78 11.26 -19.06 12.94
N SER A 79 11.00 -18.61 11.71
CA SER A 79 10.18 -17.42 11.43
C SER A 79 8.72 -17.60 11.85
N LYS A 80 8.18 -16.66 12.61
CA LYS A 80 6.77 -16.67 13.03
C LYS A 80 5.77 -16.47 11.89
N HIS A 81 6.23 -15.98 10.74
CA HIS A 81 5.42 -16.00 9.52
C HIS A 81 5.11 -17.43 9.04
N MET A 82 6.00 -18.41 9.27
CA MET A 82 5.75 -19.81 8.92
C MET A 82 4.77 -20.49 9.88
N ASP A 83 4.59 -19.93 11.08
CA ASP A 83 3.61 -20.38 12.06
C ASP A 83 2.22 -19.76 11.82
N GLY A 84 2.12 -18.75 10.93
CA GLY A 84 0.88 -17.99 10.71
C GLY A 84 0.56 -17.02 11.85
N THR A 85 1.56 -16.67 12.67
CA THR A 85 1.40 -15.87 13.88
C THR A 85 2.15 -14.54 13.83
N ALA A 86 2.58 -14.11 12.64
CA ALA A 86 3.29 -12.86 12.43
C ALA A 86 2.72 -12.05 11.28
N PHE A 87 2.79 -10.73 11.41
CA PHE A 87 2.29 -9.77 10.43
C PHE A 87 3.28 -8.60 10.29
N ASP A 88 3.66 -8.30 9.05
CA ASP A 88 4.41 -7.11 8.68
C ASP A 88 3.40 -6.04 8.23
N ILE A 89 3.22 -4.98 9.03
CA ILE A 89 2.23 -3.93 8.79
C ILE A 89 2.93 -2.64 8.36
N ALA A 90 2.50 -2.03 7.25
CA ALA A 90 3.07 -0.75 6.82
C ALA A 90 2.69 0.38 7.79
N MET A 91 3.66 1.23 8.14
CA MET A 91 3.45 2.41 9.00
C MET A 91 3.12 3.67 8.18
N ALA A 92 2.60 3.47 6.97
CA ALA A 92 2.28 4.53 6.02
C ALA A 92 0.98 5.29 6.35
N ASN A 93 0.15 4.75 7.25
CA ASN A 93 -1.11 5.37 7.69
C ASN A 93 -1.32 5.27 9.22
N HIS A 94 -0.25 4.94 9.96
CA HIS A 94 -0.27 4.77 11.41
C HIS A 94 0.88 5.53 12.05
N ASP A 95 0.63 6.14 13.21
CA ASP A 95 1.70 6.55 14.10
C ASP A 95 2.35 5.29 14.72
N PRO A 96 3.67 5.06 14.56
CA PRO A 96 4.31 3.83 15.03
C PRO A 96 4.21 3.61 16.53
N ALA A 97 4.21 4.66 17.35
CA ALA A 97 4.15 4.53 18.81
C ALA A 97 2.74 4.14 19.27
N ALA A 98 1.71 4.81 18.74
CA ALA A 98 0.31 4.46 19.00
C ALA A 98 -0.03 3.05 18.48
N PHE A 99 0.49 2.67 17.31
CA PHE A 99 0.35 1.34 16.74
C PHE A 99 0.94 0.27 17.67
N GLU A 100 2.19 0.44 18.09
CA GLU A 100 2.87 -0.51 18.99
C GLU A 100 2.13 -0.65 20.31
N ALA A 101 1.72 0.46 20.94
CA ALA A 101 0.98 0.44 22.20
C ALA A 101 -0.33 -0.35 22.05
N THR A 102 -1.06 -0.14 20.96
CA THR A 102 -2.31 -0.87 20.70
C THR A 102 -2.08 -2.34 20.39
N ALA A 103 -1.04 -2.67 19.62
CA ALA A 103 -0.65 -4.04 19.30
C ALA A 103 -0.27 -4.83 20.57
N ARG A 104 0.49 -4.21 21.50
CA ARG A 104 0.77 -4.79 22.82
C ARG A 104 -0.51 -5.03 23.61
N ALA A 105 -1.43 -4.07 23.61
CA ALA A 105 -2.69 -4.15 24.35
C ALA A 105 -3.66 -5.24 23.84
N VAL A 106 -3.48 -5.77 22.62
CA VAL A 106 -4.23 -6.93 22.10
C VAL A 106 -3.42 -8.24 22.19
N GLY A 107 -2.20 -8.19 22.70
CA GLY A 107 -1.39 -9.35 23.07
C GLY A 107 -0.33 -9.76 22.05
N PHE A 108 0.10 -8.89 21.14
CA PHE A 108 1.35 -9.10 20.40
C PHE A 108 2.56 -8.87 21.31
N LEU A 109 3.60 -9.70 21.17
CA LEU A 109 4.74 -9.73 22.08
C LEU A 109 6.07 -9.52 21.38
N GLY A 110 6.21 -10.01 20.14
CA GLY A 110 7.39 -9.79 19.30
C GLY A 110 7.21 -8.55 18.42
N PHE A 111 8.23 -7.68 18.40
CA PHE A 111 8.22 -6.45 17.60
C PHE A 111 9.53 -6.24 16.84
N GLY A 112 9.45 -6.13 15.52
CA GLY A 112 10.57 -5.75 14.65
C GLY A 112 10.35 -4.39 14.00
N TYR A 113 11.33 -3.51 14.04
CA TYR A 113 11.19 -2.14 13.51
C TYR A 113 12.02 -1.96 12.23
N TYR A 114 11.36 -1.58 11.13
CA TYR A 114 11.98 -1.42 9.82
C TYR A 114 11.62 -0.06 9.19
N PRO A 115 12.08 1.07 9.75
CA PRO A 115 11.72 2.41 9.28
C PRO A 115 12.15 2.67 7.84
N ARG A 116 13.34 2.22 7.44
CA ARG A 116 13.82 2.33 6.06
C ARG A 116 12.92 1.60 5.05
N SER A 117 12.31 0.49 5.48
CA SER A 117 11.36 -0.25 4.66
C SER A 117 9.91 0.18 4.89
N GLY A 118 9.62 1.03 5.89
CA GLY A 118 8.31 1.59 6.18
C GLY A 118 7.31 0.63 6.85
N PHE A 119 7.76 -0.39 7.58
CA PHE A 119 6.85 -1.34 8.25
C PHE A 119 7.31 -1.75 9.65
N MET A 120 6.36 -2.20 10.46
CA MET A 120 6.60 -2.84 11.75
C MET A 120 6.17 -4.30 11.66
N HIS A 121 7.02 -5.19 12.12
CA HIS A 121 6.72 -6.60 12.32
C HIS A 121 6.10 -6.79 13.71
N ILE A 122 5.02 -7.55 13.79
CA ILE A 122 4.39 -7.98 15.05
C ILE A 122 4.15 -9.49 15.04
N ASP A 123 4.36 -10.16 16.19
CA ASP A 123 4.11 -11.61 16.31
C ASP A 123 3.75 -12.08 17.73
N LEU A 124 3.24 -13.31 17.82
CA LEU A 124 2.83 -13.99 19.06
C LEU A 124 3.90 -14.90 19.68
N GLY A 125 5.14 -14.84 19.20
CA GLY A 125 6.27 -15.55 19.80
C GLY A 125 6.68 -14.95 21.15
N PRO A 126 7.84 -15.38 21.70
CA PRO A 126 8.38 -14.82 22.93
C PRO A 126 8.54 -13.30 22.86
N ALA A 127 8.29 -12.62 23.97
CA ALA A 127 8.45 -11.17 24.08
C ALA A 127 9.87 -10.74 23.71
N ARG A 128 10.00 -9.97 22.63
CA ARG A 128 11.30 -9.54 22.10
C ARG A 128 11.15 -8.34 21.19
N THR A 129 12.22 -7.58 21.04
CA THR A 129 12.28 -6.40 20.17
C THR A 129 13.58 -6.39 19.38
N TRP A 130 13.53 -6.04 18.09
CA TRP A 130 14.73 -5.93 17.24
C TRP A 130 14.57 -4.88 16.13
N GLY A 131 15.67 -4.50 15.49
CA GLY A 131 15.69 -3.46 14.46
C GLY A 131 15.79 -2.05 15.03
N GLU A 132 15.63 -1.05 14.16
CA GLU A 132 15.81 0.37 14.47
C GLU A 132 14.46 1.03 14.73
N ARG A 133 14.30 1.72 15.86
CA ARG A 133 13.04 2.42 16.18
C ARG A 133 12.69 3.44 15.09
N PHE A 134 11.39 3.62 14.87
CA PHE A 134 10.91 4.69 14.01
C PHE A 134 11.29 6.05 14.61
N PRO A 135 11.74 7.01 13.80
CA PRO A 135 12.00 8.36 14.28
C PRO A 135 10.69 8.96 14.79
N VAL A 136 10.77 9.74 15.87
CA VAL A 136 9.63 10.50 16.40
C VAL A 136 9.20 11.49 15.30
N ARG A 137 7.97 11.36 14.81
CA ARG A 137 7.40 12.33 13.87
C ARG A 137 6.79 13.47 14.68
N ALA A 138 7.20 14.70 14.36
CA ALA A 138 6.70 15.90 15.03
C ALA A 138 5.22 16.21 14.71
N VAL A 139 4.69 15.66 13.61
CA VAL A 139 3.30 15.81 13.20
C VAL A 139 2.62 14.44 13.11
N PRO A 140 1.45 14.24 13.77
CA PRO A 140 0.63 13.05 13.55
C PRO A 140 0.19 12.96 12.08
N PHE A 141 -0.15 11.77 11.62
CA PHE A 141 -0.99 11.65 10.42
C PHE A 141 -2.24 12.51 10.64
N ALA A 142 -2.45 13.50 9.78
CA ALA A 142 -3.72 14.21 9.75
C ALA A 142 -4.83 13.15 9.69
N LEU A 143 -5.82 13.26 10.57
CA LEU A 143 -7.04 12.48 10.39
C LEU A 143 -7.54 12.82 8.99
N GLU A 144 -7.71 11.81 8.13
CA GLU A 144 -8.48 12.00 6.91
C GLU A 144 -9.86 12.49 7.36
N VAL A 145 -10.08 13.79 7.21
CA VAL A 145 -11.41 14.36 7.36
C VAL A 145 -12.22 13.68 6.26
N PRO A 146 -13.34 13.00 6.59
CA PRO A 146 -14.19 12.42 5.57
C PRO A 146 -14.47 13.50 4.53
N ALA A 147 -14.15 13.23 3.26
CA ALA A 147 -14.50 14.15 2.19
C ALA A 147 -15.99 14.44 2.33
N ALA A 148 -16.38 15.73 2.38
CA ALA A 148 -17.75 16.19 2.50
C ALA A 148 -18.56 15.79 1.25
N ARG A 149 -18.85 14.48 1.11
CA ARG A 149 -19.42 13.88 -0.08
C ARG A 149 -20.88 13.44 0.11
N GLU A 150 -21.57 13.95 1.13
CA GLU A 150 -22.99 13.65 1.39
C GLU A 150 -23.85 14.88 1.74
N THR A 151 -23.57 16.06 1.19
CA THR A 151 -24.49 17.22 1.30
C THR A 151 -24.92 17.81 -0.06
N LEU A 152 -24.60 17.14 -1.17
CA LEU A 152 -25.07 17.52 -2.51
C LEU A 152 -26.28 16.72 -2.98
N ALA A 153 -26.55 15.56 -2.38
CA ALA A 153 -27.72 14.73 -2.73
C ALA A 153 -29.03 15.32 -2.17
N GLU A 154 -29.01 15.89 -0.96
CA GLU A 154 -30.18 16.53 -0.35
C GLU A 154 -30.53 17.89 -0.97
N SER A 155 -29.56 18.59 -1.55
CA SER A 155 -29.83 19.87 -2.23
C SER A 155 -30.46 19.71 -3.62
N ARG A 156 -30.51 18.49 -4.17
CA ARG A 156 -31.10 18.21 -5.50
C ARG A 156 -32.57 17.80 -5.45
N THR A 157 -33.10 17.44 -4.29
CA THR A 157 -34.50 17.02 -4.12
C THR A 157 -35.43 18.15 -3.68
N MET A 158 -34.91 19.25 -3.16
CA MET A 158 -35.68 20.43 -2.74
C MET A 158 -35.43 21.65 -3.65
N LYS A 159 -35.80 21.53 -4.93
CA LYS A 159 -36.14 22.67 -5.83
C LYS A 159 -36.76 22.18 -7.15
N GLY A 160 -37.58 21.13 -7.06
CA GLY A 160 -38.53 20.78 -8.12
C GLY A 160 -39.74 21.70 -8.07
N ALA A 161 -39.61 22.91 -8.63
CA ALA A 161 -40.74 23.74 -8.99
C ALA A 161 -40.37 24.57 -10.24
N GLY A 162 -40.85 24.11 -11.40
CA GLY A 162 -40.97 24.95 -12.59
C GLY A 162 -40.14 24.52 -13.82
N ALA A 163 -40.77 23.73 -14.68
CA ALA A 163 -40.78 23.83 -16.14
C ALA A 163 -39.45 23.90 -16.94
N ALA A 164 -39.19 22.81 -17.67
CA ALA A 164 -38.85 22.72 -19.10
C ALA A 164 -38.08 23.87 -19.79
N GLY A 165 -36.92 23.51 -20.35
CA GLY A 165 -36.51 23.94 -21.70
C GLY A 165 -35.61 25.17 -21.81
N VAL A 166 -34.44 24.95 -22.43
CA VAL A 166 -33.54 25.93 -23.07
C VAL A 166 -32.72 26.81 -22.11
N ALA A 167 -31.45 26.45 -21.89
CA ALA A 167 -30.45 27.34 -21.32
C ALA A 167 -29.88 28.23 -22.44
N THR A 168 -30.30 29.50 -22.44
CA THR A 168 -29.64 30.60 -23.14
C THR A 168 -28.18 30.72 -22.65
N VAL A 169 -27.22 30.58 -23.57
CA VAL A 169 -25.83 30.96 -23.32
C VAL A 169 -25.78 32.48 -23.22
N GLY A 170 -25.87 33.01 -22.00
CA GLY A 170 -25.63 34.42 -21.71
C GLY A 170 -24.14 34.72 -21.65
N ALA A 171 -23.75 35.97 -21.94
CA ALA A 171 -22.36 36.44 -21.99
C ALA A 171 -21.52 36.03 -20.76
N ALA A 172 -22.12 36.03 -19.57
CA ALA A 172 -21.44 35.60 -18.33
C ALA A 172 -21.00 34.12 -18.35
N GLY A 173 -21.73 33.23 -19.04
CA GLY A 173 -21.35 31.82 -19.17
C GLY A 173 -20.18 31.59 -20.11
N VAL A 174 -20.03 32.43 -21.14
CA VAL A 174 -18.91 32.39 -22.08
C VAL A 174 -17.63 32.92 -21.43
N GLU A 175 -17.73 34.01 -20.66
CA GLU A 175 -16.59 34.60 -19.95
C GLU A 175 -16.00 33.65 -18.89
N VAL A 176 -16.86 32.94 -18.14
CA VAL A 176 -16.39 31.94 -17.16
C VAL A 176 -15.68 30.77 -17.86
N ALA A 177 -16.20 30.29 -18.98
CA ALA A 177 -15.55 29.22 -19.75
C ALA A 177 -14.22 29.69 -20.37
N GLN A 178 -14.15 30.94 -20.84
CA GLN A 178 -12.93 31.53 -21.39
C GLN A 178 -11.87 31.82 -20.32
N GLY A 179 -12.27 32.27 -19.13
CA GLY A 179 -11.36 32.53 -18.00
C GLY A 179 -10.64 31.27 -17.53
N VAL A 180 -11.37 30.16 -17.35
CA VAL A 180 -10.79 28.87 -16.96
C VAL A 180 -9.82 28.33 -18.02
N LEU A 181 -10.13 28.53 -19.31
CA LEU A 181 -9.27 28.08 -20.40
C LEU A 181 -7.98 28.93 -20.49
N ALA A 182 -8.07 30.25 -20.29
CA ALA A 182 -6.92 31.15 -20.34
C ALA A 182 -5.95 30.91 -19.17
N GLU A 183 -6.47 30.63 -17.97
CA GLU A 183 -5.67 30.34 -16.78
C GLU A 183 -4.92 29.00 -16.93
N ALA A 184 -5.58 27.98 -17.50
CA ALA A 184 -4.97 26.70 -17.83
C ALA A 184 -3.89 26.82 -18.92
N GLN A 185 -4.11 27.66 -19.94
CA GLN A 185 -3.12 27.90 -21.00
C GLN A 185 -1.89 28.67 -20.48
N GLY A 186 -2.09 29.68 -19.63
CA GLY A 186 -1.01 30.49 -19.05
C GLY A 186 -0.05 29.70 -18.14
N ALA A 187 -0.54 28.67 -17.46
CA ALA A 187 0.27 27.79 -16.63
C ALA A 187 1.06 26.74 -17.42
N VAL A 188 0.54 26.29 -18.57
CA VAL A 188 1.11 25.17 -19.34
C VAL A 188 2.10 25.64 -20.41
N LEU A 189 1.81 26.75 -21.10
CA LEU A 189 2.64 27.26 -22.20
C LEU A 189 4.12 27.51 -21.84
N PRO A 190 4.49 28.04 -20.65
CA PRO A 190 5.89 28.26 -20.28
C PRO A 190 6.68 26.97 -20.06
N LEU A 191 6.00 25.84 -19.82
CA LEU A 191 6.64 24.55 -19.51
C LEU A 191 6.94 23.72 -20.75
N ILE A 192 6.28 24.01 -21.88
CA ILE A 192 6.44 23.28 -23.14
C ILE A 192 7.91 23.19 -23.60
N PRO A 193 8.72 24.27 -23.62
CA PRO A 193 10.12 24.16 -24.06
C PRO A 193 10.98 23.30 -23.11
N TYR A 194 10.64 23.21 -21.82
CA TYR A 194 11.35 22.34 -20.88
C TYR A 194 10.99 20.87 -21.08
N LEU A 195 9.73 20.57 -21.40
CA LEU A 195 9.29 19.21 -21.74
C LEU A 195 9.95 18.71 -23.02
N ASP A 196 10.12 19.58 -24.03
CA ASP A 196 10.78 19.19 -25.27
C ASP A 196 12.30 19.03 -25.09
N SER A 197 12.93 19.88 -24.29
CA SER A 197 14.34 19.73 -23.90
C SER A 197 14.58 18.42 -23.14
N LEU A 198 13.70 18.07 -22.19
CA LEU A 198 13.77 16.81 -21.45
C LEU A 198 13.67 15.61 -22.40
N ARG A 199 12.74 15.65 -23.36
CA ARG A 199 12.54 14.59 -24.36
C ARG A 199 13.81 14.31 -25.16
N TRP A 200 14.48 15.34 -25.65
CA TRP A 200 15.73 15.17 -26.40
C TRP A 200 16.89 14.71 -25.52
N ILE A 201 16.98 15.14 -24.26
CA ILE A 201 17.97 14.64 -23.30
C ILE A 201 17.78 13.12 -23.07
N PHE A 202 16.55 12.66 -22.87
CA PHE A 202 16.27 11.24 -22.69
C PHE A 202 16.64 10.41 -23.92
N ILE A 203 16.34 10.91 -25.13
CA ILE A 203 16.71 10.25 -26.39
C ILE A 203 18.23 10.16 -26.52
N ALA A 204 18.96 11.25 -26.24
CA ALA A 204 20.42 11.27 -26.33
C ALA A 204 21.07 10.29 -25.34
N LEU A 205 20.60 10.25 -24.09
CA LEU A 205 21.08 9.30 -23.07
C LEU A 205 20.82 7.85 -23.46
N ALA A 206 19.65 7.55 -24.00
CA ALA A 206 19.31 6.21 -24.48
C ALA A 206 20.24 5.76 -25.63
N LEU A 207 20.47 6.64 -26.61
CA LEU A 207 21.37 6.35 -27.74
C LEU A 207 22.82 6.17 -27.30
N ALA A 208 23.31 6.98 -26.35
CA ALA A 208 24.64 6.83 -25.78
C ALA A 208 24.80 5.48 -25.06
N GLY A 209 23.79 5.05 -24.28
CA GLY A 209 23.79 3.74 -23.61
C GLY A 209 23.85 2.57 -24.61
N ILE A 210 23.08 2.65 -25.70
CA ILE A 210 23.11 1.64 -26.78
C ILE A 210 24.48 1.60 -27.45
N ALA A 211 25.08 2.76 -27.75
CA ALA A 211 26.41 2.83 -28.36
C ALA A 211 27.49 2.21 -27.47
N VAL A 212 27.46 2.47 -26.16
CA VAL A 212 28.38 1.86 -25.18
C VAL A 212 28.21 0.34 -25.14
N ALA A 213 26.97 -0.16 -25.15
CA ALA A 213 26.71 -1.60 -25.15
C ALA A 213 27.23 -2.29 -26.41
N ILE A 214 27.04 -1.67 -27.58
CA ILE A 214 27.57 -2.17 -28.86
C ILE A 214 29.11 -2.15 -28.84
N TRP A 215 29.70 -1.04 -28.39
CA TRP A 215 31.16 -0.92 -28.31
C TRP A 215 31.77 -1.97 -27.37
N ALA A 216 31.21 -2.15 -26.17
CA ALA A 216 31.67 -3.15 -25.22
C ALA A 216 31.58 -4.57 -25.81
N ARG A 217 30.48 -4.87 -26.53
CA ARG A 217 30.30 -6.17 -27.19
C ARG A 217 31.32 -6.43 -28.30
N VAL A 218 31.70 -5.39 -29.05
CA VAL A 218 32.72 -5.46 -30.11
C VAL A 218 34.13 -5.55 -29.52
N ASP A 219 34.42 -4.82 -28.44
CA ASP A 219 35.70 -4.87 -27.73
C ASP A 219 35.95 -6.27 -27.15
N ASP A 220 34.95 -6.85 -26.47
CA ASP A 220 35.00 -8.24 -25.97
C ASP A 220 35.23 -9.25 -27.09
N TRP A 221 34.59 -9.07 -28.25
CA TRP A 221 34.80 -9.94 -29.41
C TRP A 221 36.22 -9.83 -29.97
N ARG A 222 36.78 -8.61 -30.04
CA ARG A 222 38.17 -8.40 -30.52
C ARG A 222 39.21 -8.98 -29.56
N ARG A 223 38.99 -8.87 -28.25
CA ARG A 223 39.89 -9.43 -27.22
C ARG A 223 39.86 -10.96 -27.17
N GLY A 224 38.77 -11.60 -27.59
CA GLY A 224 38.67 -13.06 -27.68
C GLY A 224 39.31 -13.70 -28.92
N MET A 225 39.90 -12.91 -29.83
CA MET A 225 40.57 -13.39 -31.05
C MET A 225 42.11 -13.32 -30.99
N GLN A 226 42.70 -13.03 -29.81
CA GLN A 226 44.16 -13.08 -29.57
C GLN A 226 44.56 -14.31 -28.79
#